data_AF-K2BHT1-F1
#
_entry.id   AF-K2BHT1-F1
#
_cell.length_a   1.000
_cell.length_b   1.000
_cell.length_c   1.000
_cell.angle_alpha   90.00
_cell.angle_beta   90.00
_cell.angle_gamma   90.00
#
_symmetry.space_group_name_H-M   'P 1'
#
loop_
_entity.id
_entity.type
_entity.pdbx_description
1 polymer ?
#
loop_
_entity_poly.entity_id
_entity_poly.type
_entity_poly.pdbx_seq_one_letter_code
_entity_poly.pdbx_strand_id
1 'polypeptide(L)'
;MRIIQPNGLLSIARCLLSPHCDERPDNATVDMVVVHGISLPPRHFGTAYIEDFFCGKLNSALHPYFVTIATLKVSAHLLIARTGEVIQFVPFT
;
A
#
# COMPACT_ATOMS: atom_id res chain seq x y z
N MET A 1 12.03 11.33 19.08
CA MET A 1 12.09 9.98 18.46
C MET A 1 11.80 10.12 16.98
N ARG A 2 12.77 9.85 16.10
CA ARG A 2 12.59 9.91 14.64
C ARG A 2 12.10 8.54 14.18
N ILE A 3 10.81 8.42 13.83
CA ILE A 3 10.17 7.14 13.51
C ILE A 3 10.41 6.69 12.06
N ILE A 4 10.78 7.62 11.17
CA ILE A 4 11.15 7.35 9.78
C ILE A 4 12.68 7.18 9.71
N GLN A 5 13.11 6.03 9.20
CA GLN A 5 14.51 5.67 8.98
C GLN A 5 15.06 6.39 7.73
N PRO A 6 16.41 6.48 7.58
CA PRO A 6 17.02 7.16 6.43
C PRO A 6 16.64 6.59 5.06
N ASN A 7 16.26 5.31 5.01
CA ASN A 7 15.78 4.62 3.80
C ASN A 7 14.28 4.84 3.53
N GLY A 8 13.63 5.81 4.21
CA GLY A 8 12.21 6.11 4.02
C GLY A 8 11.24 5.12 4.67
N LEU A 9 11.74 4.11 5.39
CA LEU A 9 10.89 3.12 6.08
C LEU A 9 10.48 3.60 7.48
N LEU A 10 9.26 3.27 7.87
CA LEU A 10 8.70 3.56 9.17
C LEU A 10 9.02 2.40 10.13
N SER A 11 9.75 2.71 11.20
CA SER A 11 10.23 1.71 12.18
C SER A 11 9.13 0.86 12.84
N ILE A 12 7.90 1.37 12.91
CA ILE A 12 6.75 0.67 13.50
C ILE A 12 5.94 -0.14 12.48
N ALA A 13 6.22 0.00 11.18
CA ALA A 13 5.45 -0.63 10.14
C ALA A 13 5.99 -2.01 9.79
N ARG A 14 5.10 -2.96 9.54
CA ARG A 14 5.45 -4.19 8.83
C ARG A 14 5.74 -3.83 7.38
N CYS A 15 6.95 -4.12 6.91
CA CYS A 15 7.34 -3.82 5.54
C CYS A 15 6.96 -4.97 4.61
N LEU A 16 6.21 -4.66 3.56
CA LEU A 16 5.86 -5.56 2.47
C LEU A 16 6.07 -4.82 1.15
N LEU A 17 7.31 -4.77 0.67
CA LEU A 17 7.71 -3.92 -0.44
C LEU A 17 6.97 -4.30 -1.73
N SER A 18 6.20 -3.35 -2.27
CA SER A 18 5.49 -3.50 -3.53
C SER A 18 6.42 -3.19 -4.71
N PRO A 19 6.30 -3.92 -5.84
CA PRO A 19 6.96 -3.56 -7.09
C PRO A 19 6.24 -2.43 -7.85
N HIS A 20 5.06 -1.98 -7.40
CA HIS A 20 4.25 -0.96 -8.06
C HIS A 20 4.59 0.45 -7.58
N CYS A 21 5.83 0.85 -7.79
CA CYS A 21 6.33 2.20 -7.58
C CYS A 21 7.50 2.50 -8.52
N ASP A 22 7.77 3.77 -8.76
CA ASP A 22 8.91 4.29 -9.50
C ASP A 22 9.49 5.53 -8.81
N GLU A 23 10.59 6.05 -9.37
CA GLU A 23 11.25 7.25 -8.86
C GLU A 23 10.39 8.49 -9.09
N ARG A 24 10.36 9.38 -8.09
CA ARG A 24 9.78 10.70 -8.26
C ARG A 24 10.63 11.52 -9.25
N PRO A 25 10.04 12.48 -9.97
CA PRO A 25 10.81 13.39 -10.83
C PRO A 25 11.91 14.13 -10.05
N ASP A 26 12.99 14.49 -10.75
CA ASP A 26 14.11 15.21 -10.15
C ASP A 26 13.64 16.48 -9.41
N ASN A 27 14.17 16.69 -8.21
CA ASN A 27 13.86 17.82 -7.32
C ASN A 27 12.41 17.85 -6.79
N ALA A 28 11.61 16.81 -7.01
CA ALA A 28 10.30 16.70 -6.38
C ALA A 28 10.46 16.46 -4.88
N THR A 29 9.79 17.28 -4.06
CA THR A 29 9.73 17.07 -2.61
C THR A 29 8.32 16.60 -2.21
N VAL A 30 8.23 15.79 -1.16
CA VAL A 30 6.93 15.38 -0.60
C VAL A 30 6.38 16.55 0.22
N ASP A 31 5.32 17.19 -0.27
CA ASP A 31 4.67 18.34 0.39
C ASP A 31 3.18 18.10 0.71
N MET A 32 2.66 16.94 0.33
CA MET A 32 1.24 16.60 0.48
C MET A 32 1.05 15.16 1.00
N VAL A 33 0.00 14.99 1.80
CA VAL A 33 -0.51 13.68 2.22
C VAL A 33 -1.90 13.50 1.61
N VAL A 34 -2.11 12.40 0.91
CA VAL A 34 -3.42 11.99 0.39
C VAL A 34 -3.95 10.83 1.23
N VAL A 35 -5.17 10.95 1.74
CA VAL A 35 -5.81 9.93 2.58
C VAL A 35 -6.85 9.18 1.76
N HIS A 36 -6.68 7.86 1.66
CA HIS A 36 -7.61 6.96 0.96
C HIS A 36 -8.29 6.00 1.94
N GLY A 37 -9.52 5.61 1.62
CA GLY A 37 -10.22 4.50 2.25
C GLY A 37 -10.31 3.33 1.29
N ILE A 38 -9.94 2.12 1.75
CA ILE A 38 -10.02 0.89 0.95
C ILE A 38 -10.55 -0.27 1.79
N SER A 39 -11.34 -1.13 1.15
CA SER A 39 -11.81 -2.42 1.67
C SER A 39 -11.88 -3.38 0.50
N LEU A 40 -11.36 -4.60 0.66
CA LEU A 40 -11.33 -5.60 -0.40
C LEU A 40 -11.74 -6.98 0.15
N PRO A 41 -12.79 -7.62 -0.40
CA PRO A 41 -13.79 -7.03 -1.30
C PRO A 41 -14.47 -5.79 -0.71
N PRO A 42 -15.22 -4.98 -1.50
CA PRO A 42 -15.87 -3.79 -0.98
C PRO A 42 -16.67 -4.09 0.29
N ARG A 43 -16.48 -3.24 1.31
CA ARG A 43 -17.10 -3.35 2.64
C ARG A 43 -16.66 -4.56 3.49
N HIS A 44 -15.64 -5.30 3.06
CA HIS A 44 -15.02 -6.37 3.84
C HIS A 44 -13.66 -5.92 4.35
N PHE A 45 -13.38 -6.21 5.62
CA PHE A 45 -12.18 -5.74 6.31
C PHE A 45 -11.18 -6.87 6.52
N GLY A 46 -9.91 -6.51 6.53
CA GLY A 46 -8.77 -7.41 6.51
C GLY A 46 -7.72 -6.84 5.57
N THR A 47 -6.47 -7.25 5.73
CA THR A 47 -5.36 -6.70 4.95
C THR A 47 -4.93 -7.61 3.81
N ALA A 48 -5.15 -8.94 3.92
CA ALA A 48 -4.62 -9.93 2.98
C ALA A 48 -4.88 -9.59 1.49
N TYR A 49 -6.13 -9.30 1.11
CA TYR A 49 -6.43 -8.95 -0.28
C TYR A 49 -5.92 -7.58 -0.70
N ILE A 50 -5.75 -6.64 0.23
CA ILE A 50 -5.14 -5.33 -0.04
C ILE A 50 -3.63 -5.49 -0.24
N GLU A 51 -2.99 -6.32 0.58
CA GLU A 51 -1.58 -6.68 0.44
C GLU A 51 -1.32 -7.35 -0.90
N ASP A 52 -2.12 -8.35 -1.27
CA ASP A 52 -2.02 -9.01 -2.58
C ASP A 52 -2.28 -8.02 -3.72
N PHE A 53 -3.27 -7.16 -3.60
CA PHE A 53 -3.57 -6.15 -4.62
C PHE A 53 -2.42 -5.17 -4.82
N PHE A 54 -1.93 -4.56 -3.74
CA PHE A 54 -0.82 -3.62 -3.82
C PHE A 54 0.49 -4.27 -4.22
N CYS A 55 0.67 -5.58 -4.05
CA CYS A 55 1.85 -6.31 -4.52
C CYS A 55 1.68 -6.98 -5.90
N GLY A 56 0.55 -6.76 -6.59
CA GLY A 56 0.30 -7.34 -7.91
C GLY A 56 0.07 -8.87 -7.90
N LYS A 57 -0.38 -9.40 -6.77
CA LYS A 57 -0.61 -10.84 -6.51
C LYS A 57 -2.09 -11.19 -6.32
N LEU A 58 -3.00 -10.23 -6.51
CA LEU A 58 -4.44 -10.44 -6.30
C LEU A 58 -4.99 -11.54 -7.22
N ASN A 59 -5.47 -12.62 -6.60
CA ASN A 59 -6.12 -13.70 -7.33
C ASN A 59 -7.56 -13.29 -7.73
N SER A 60 -7.75 -13.01 -9.03
CA SER A 60 -9.04 -12.58 -9.59
C SER A 60 -10.16 -13.61 -9.46
N ALA A 61 -9.85 -14.89 -9.29
CA ALA A 61 -10.84 -15.95 -9.18
C ALA A 61 -11.54 -15.99 -7.82
N LEU A 62 -11.03 -15.30 -6.79
CA LEU A 62 -11.57 -15.36 -5.43
C LEU A 62 -12.81 -14.49 -5.21
N HIS A 63 -13.03 -13.47 -6.03
CA HIS A 63 -14.20 -12.61 -5.91
C HIS A 63 -14.51 -11.87 -7.22
N PRO A 64 -15.78 -11.72 -7.65
CA PRO A 64 -16.13 -11.06 -8.92
C PRO A 64 -15.55 -9.64 -9.06
N TYR A 65 -15.51 -8.87 -7.97
CA TYR A 65 -14.90 -7.55 -7.95
C TYR A 65 -13.40 -7.57 -8.30
N PHE A 66 -12.66 -8.61 -7.91
CA PHE A 66 -11.22 -8.68 -8.15
C PHE A 66 -10.90 -8.77 -9.64
N VAL A 67 -11.76 -9.39 -10.44
CA VAL A 67 -11.64 -9.42 -11.91
C VAL A 67 -11.53 -8.00 -12.48
N THR A 68 -12.22 -7.02 -11.87
CA THR A 68 -12.25 -5.64 -12.37
C THR A 68 -10.98 -4.85 -12.07
N ILE A 69 -10.17 -5.30 -11.09
CA ILE A 69 -9.00 -4.55 -10.60
C ILE A 69 -7.68 -5.34 -10.71
N ALA A 70 -7.70 -6.65 -10.93
CA ALA A 70 -6.50 -7.49 -10.86
C ALA A 70 -5.39 -7.13 -11.87
N THR A 71 -5.72 -6.41 -12.94
CA THR A 71 -4.74 -5.94 -13.94
C THR A 71 -4.12 -4.59 -13.59
N LEU A 72 -4.66 -3.88 -12.58
CA LEU A 72 -4.14 -2.59 -12.15
C LEU A 72 -2.79 -2.77 -11.44
N LYS A 73 -1.84 -1.90 -11.79
CA LYS A 73 -0.54 -1.79 -11.11
C LYS A 73 -0.59 -0.58 -10.20
N VAL A 74 -1.03 -0.78 -8.97
CA VAL A 74 -1.19 0.30 -7.99
C VAL A 74 -0.62 -0.13 -6.65
N SER A 75 -0.17 0.84 -5.87
CA SER A 75 0.19 0.67 -4.47
C SER A 75 -0.12 1.96 -3.72
N ALA A 76 0.05 1.92 -2.40
CA ALA A 76 0.09 3.11 -1.55
C ALA A 76 1.36 3.05 -0.70
N HIS A 77 1.81 4.18 -0.16
CA HIS A 77 2.94 4.16 0.76
C HIS A 77 2.62 3.34 2.03
N LEU A 78 1.44 3.58 2.63
CA LEU A 78 1.02 2.93 3.86
C LEU A 78 -0.42 2.38 3.76
N LEU A 79 -0.68 1.29 4.48
CA LEU A 79 -2.00 0.84 4.90
C LEU A 79 -2.07 0.85 6.42
N ILE A 80 -3.11 1.48 6.97
CA ILE A 80 -3.42 1.41 8.40
C ILE A 80 -4.67 0.53 8.55
N ALA A 81 -4.48 -0.66 9.12
CA ALA A 81 -5.54 -1.62 9.33
C ALA A 81 -6.51 -1.14 10.43
N ARG A 82 -7.69 -1.74 10.48
CA ARG A 82 -8.69 -1.46 11.54
C ARG A 82 -8.18 -1.78 12.95
N THR A 83 -7.21 -2.68 13.06
CA THR A 83 -6.52 -3.04 14.30
C THR A 83 -5.48 -2.00 14.75
N GLY A 84 -5.17 -1.03 13.89
CA GLY A 84 -4.06 -0.07 14.09
C GLY A 84 -2.71 -0.56 13.56
N GLU A 85 -2.63 -1.79 13.03
CA GLU A 85 -1.42 -2.27 12.35
C GLU A 85 -1.08 -1.37 11.16
N VAL A 86 0.20 -1.00 11.04
CA VAL A 86 0.71 -0.22 9.92
C VAL A 86 1.53 -1.13 9.02
N ILE A 87 1.19 -1.15 7.74
CA ILE A 87 1.93 -1.87 6.71
C ILE A 87 2.49 -0.86 5.72
N GLN A 88 3.77 -0.97 5.38
CA GLN A 88 4.41 -0.10 4.41
C GLN A 88 4.77 -0.88 3.15
N PHE A 89 4.32 -0.35 2.00
CA PHE A 89 4.60 -0.97 0.70
C PHE A 89 5.65 -0.20 -0.10
N VAL A 90 5.74 1.12 0.08
CA VAL A 90 6.68 1.98 -0.65
C VAL A 90 7.38 2.92 0.34
N PRO A 91 8.72 3.03 0.31
CA PRO A 91 9.46 4.05 1.05
C PRO A 91 8.96 5.47 0.80
N PHE A 92 9.21 6.40 1.72
CA PHE A 92 8.90 7.83 1.51
C PHE A 92 9.94 8.60 0.71
N THR A 93 11.08 7.98 0.43
CA THR A 93 12.16 8.54 -0.39
C THR A 93 11.77 8.63 -1.85
#